data_AF-A0A7V9G212-F1
#
_entry.id   AF-A0A7V9G212-F1
#
_cell.length_a   1.000
_cell.length_b   1.000
_cell.length_c   1.000
_cell.angle_alpha   90.00
_cell.angle_beta   90.00
_cell.angle_gamma   90.00
#
_symmetry.space_group_name_H-M   'P 1'
#
loop_
_entity.id
_entity.type
_entity.pdbx_description
1 polymer ?
#
loop_
_entity_poly.entity_id
_entity_poly.type
_entity_poly.pdbx_seq_one_letter_code
_entity_poly.pdbx_strand_id
1 'polypeptide(L)'
;RKGIPLARFEVQLLREQLLARPAGARLVFPTVKGGIYSQSGFRSIWVPALHAAGLAHEETNERGVTNIVADFRFHWLRHTAISLMARAGMKPELIAERVGHRDGGGLIYRRYRHLFPSEIRAAVGLLDAFVSAPNEAGTADGSGQ
;
A
#
# COMPACT_ATOMS: atom_id res chain seq x y z
N ARG A 1 -18.14 9.25 -2.02
CA ARG A 1 -17.11 8.26 -2.40
C ARG A 1 -15.77 8.98 -2.37
N LYS A 2 -14.75 8.41 -1.72
CA LYS A 2 -13.39 8.99 -1.72
C LYS A 2 -12.60 8.43 -2.90
N GLY A 3 -12.07 9.29 -3.75
CA GLY A 3 -11.12 8.87 -4.79
C GLY A 3 -9.81 8.45 -4.15
N ILE A 4 -9.24 7.32 -4.58
CA ILE A 4 -7.91 6.90 -4.17
C ILE A 4 -7.00 7.13 -5.38
N PRO A 5 -6.01 8.05 -5.31
CA PRO A 5 -5.11 8.29 -6.42
C PRO A 5 -4.25 7.06 -6.67
N LEU A 6 -4.23 6.59 -7.92
CA LEU A 6 -3.44 5.44 -8.33
C LEU A 6 -2.14 5.89 -8.98
N ALA A 7 -1.06 5.19 -8.66
CA ALA A 7 0.20 5.28 -9.36
C ALA A 7 0.04 4.71 -10.78
N ARG A 8 0.92 5.13 -11.69
CA ARG A 8 0.89 4.70 -13.09
C ARG A 8 0.88 3.17 -13.24
N PHE A 9 1.69 2.47 -12.46
CA PHE A 9 1.78 1.01 -12.52
C PHE A 9 0.50 0.32 -12.02
N GLU A 10 -0.20 0.88 -11.02
CA GLU A 10 -1.48 0.32 -10.55
C GLU A 10 -2.58 0.49 -11.61
N VAL A 11 -2.61 1.64 -12.29
CA VAL A 11 -3.51 1.86 -13.43
C VAL A 11 -3.23 0.84 -14.53
N GLN A 12 -1.95 0.56 -14.79
CA GLN A 12 -1.55 -0.47 -15.74
C GLN A 12 -2.06 -1.87 -15.33
N LEU A 13 -1.84 -2.28 -14.07
CA LEU A 13 -2.34 -3.57 -13.56
C LEU A 13 -3.86 -3.69 -13.68
N LEU A 14 -4.60 -2.61 -13.42
CA LEU A 14 -6.06 -2.61 -13.61
C LEU A 14 -6.46 -2.70 -15.09
N ARG A 15 -5.71 -2.08 -16.00
CA ARG A 15 -5.95 -2.21 -17.45
C ARG A 15 -5.70 -3.63 -17.93
N GLU A 16 -4.59 -4.25 -17.51
CA GLU A 16 -4.27 -5.64 -17.82
C GLU A 16 -5.38 -6.57 -17.30
N GLN A 17 -5.86 -6.34 -16.07
CA GLN A 17 -6.98 -7.09 -15.52
C GLN A 17 -8.29 -6.90 -16.31
N LEU A 18 -8.56 -5.69 -16.82
CA LEU A 18 -9.75 -5.42 -17.64
C LEU A 18 -9.71 -6.15 -19.00
N LEU A 19 -8.51 -6.46 -19.50
CA LEU A 19 -8.32 -7.26 -20.71
C LEU A 19 -8.38 -8.77 -20.42
N ALA A 20 -7.89 -9.20 -19.26
CA ALA A 20 -7.83 -10.61 -18.87
C ALA A 20 -9.18 -11.18 -18.39
N ARG A 21 -10.09 -10.32 -17.89
CA ARG A 21 -11.41 -10.77 -17.40
C ARG A 21 -12.31 -11.27 -18.54
N PRO A 22 -13.32 -12.12 -18.25
CA PRO A 22 -14.28 -12.58 -19.26
C PRO A 22 -14.98 -11.43 -19.99
N ALA A 23 -15.17 -11.58 -21.30
CA ALA A 23 -15.87 -10.59 -22.12
C ALA A 23 -17.28 -10.32 -21.58
N GLY A 24 -17.66 -9.04 -21.51
CA GLY A 24 -18.95 -8.61 -20.97
C GLY A 24 -19.06 -8.60 -19.44
N ALA A 25 -18.02 -8.99 -18.69
CA ALA A 25 -18.04 -8.90 -17.23
C ALA A 25 -18.12 -7.44 -16.76
N ARG A 26 -19.06 -7.14 -15.85
CA ARG A 26 -19.23 -5.80 -15.27
C ARG A 26 -18.17 -5.46 -14.22
N LEU A 27 -17.62 -6.46 -13.54
CA LEU A 27 -16.67 -6.31 -12.43
C LEU A 27 -15.21 -6.31 -12.93
N VAL A 28 -14.31 -5.63 -12.23
CA VAL A 28 -12.87 -5.66 -12.54
C VAL A 28 -12.24 -7.00 -12.18
N PHE A 29 -12.60 -7.56 -11.02
CA PHE A 29 -12.13 -8.86 -10.54
C PHE A 29 -13.31 -9.86 -10.42
N PRO A 30 -13.85 -10.35 -11.55
CA PRO A 30 -14.95 -11.30 -11.52
C PRO A 30 -14.46 -12.73 -11.29
N THR A 31 -15.38 -13.62 -10.91
CA THR A 31 -15.19 -15.06 -11.08
C THR A 31 -15.17 -15.42 -12.58
N VAL A 32 -14.81 -16.67 -12.89
CA VAL A 32 -14.86 -17.21 -14.27
C VAL A 32 -16.24 -17.03 -14.92
N LYS A 33 -17.33 -17.03 -14.11
CA LYS A 33 -18.71 -16.81 -14.58
C LYS A 33 -19.12 -15.33 -14.64
N GLY A 34 -18.20 -14.39 -14.41
CA GLY A 34 -18.48 -12.94 -14.41
C GLY A 34 -19.03 -12.39 -13.09
N GLY A 35 -19.22 -13.22 -12.06
CA GLY A 35 -19.85 -12.87 -10.78
C GLY A 35 -18.87 -12.40 -9.70
N ILE A 36 -19.36 -12.12 -8.49
CA ILE A 36 -18.54 -11.80 -7.31
C ILE A 36 -18.04 -13.10 -6.68
N TYR A 37 -16.81 -13.10 -6.16
CA TYR A 37 -16.29 -14.23 -5.38
C TYR A 37 -17.03 -14.35 -4.03
N SER A 38 -17.49 -15.55 -3.70
CA SER A 38 -17.80 -15.91 -2.31
C SER A 38 -16.51 -16.12 -1.52
N GLN A 39 -16.58 -16.22 -0.20
CA GLN A 39 -15.40 -16.49 0.64
C GLN A 39 -14.75 -17.84 0.29
N SER A 40 -15.55 -18.89 0.12
CA SER A 40 -15.07 -20.22 -0.28
C SER A 40 -14.52 -20.23 -1.71
N GLY A 41 -15.21 -19.56 -2.64
CA GLY A 41 -14.76 -19.44 -4.03
C GLY A 41 -13.49 -18.60 -4.19
N PHE A 42 -13.26 -17.62 -3.32
CA PHE A 42 -11.98 -16.92 -3.27
C PHE A 42 -10.88 -17.81 -2.69
N ARG A 43 -11.20 -18.57 -1.63
CA ARG A 43 -10.22 -19.48 -1.01
C ARG A 43 -9.69 -20.52 -1.99
N SER A 44 -10.51 -21.01 -2.92
CA SER A 44 -10.09 -22.01 -3.92
C SER A 44 -9.06 -21.50 -4.92
N ILE A 45 -8.97 -20.18 -5.15
CA ILE A 45 -7.90 -19.57 -5.95
C ILE A 45 -6.74 -19.05 -5.10
N TRP A 46 -7.03 -18.64 -3.86
CA TRP A 46 -6.07 -18.03 -2.96
C TRP A 46 -5.05 -19.05 -2.42
N VAL A 47 -5.51 -20.21 -1.96
CA VAL A 47 -4.62 -21.23 -1.38
C VAL A 47 -3.61 -21.77 -2.40
N PRO A 48 -4.02 -22.15 -3.63
CA PRO A 48 -3.05 -22.53 -4.66
C PRO A 48 -2.05 -21.42 -5.01
N ALA A 49 -2.51 -20.16 -5.06
CA ALA A 49 -1.62 -19.02 -5.31
C ALA A 49 -0.58 -18.83 -4.19
N LEU A 50 -0.98 -19.03 -2.93
CA LEU A 50 -0.03 -19.01 -1.81
C LEU A 50 0.97 -20.17 -1.88
N HIS A 51 0.51 -21.37 -2.21
CA HIS A 51 1.39 -22.53 -2.36
C HIS A 51 2.43 -22.29 -3.47
N ALA A 52 1.99 -21.81 -4.64
CA ALA A 52 2.89 -21.44 -5.73
C ALA A 52 3.89 -20.33 -5.36
N ALA A 53 3.53 -19.46 -4.41
CA ALA A 53 4.40 -18.41 -3.89
C ALA A 53 5.28 -18.84 -2.71
N GLY A 54 5.23 -20.10 -2.27
CA GLY A 54 5.96 -20.58 -1.08
C GLY A 54 5.44 -20.00 0.24
N LEU A 55 4.17 -19.61 0.29
CA LEU A 55 3.47 -18.99 1.42
C LEU A 55 2.37 -19.89 2.00
N ALA A 56 2.48 -21.18 1.73
CA ALA A 56 1.64 -22.25 2.25
C ALA A 56 2.46 -23.55 2.28
N HIS A 57 2.09 -24.47 3.15
CA HIS A 57 2.72 -25.79 3.26
C HIS A 57 1.67 -26.91 3.18
N GLU A 58 2.13 -28.12 2.86
CA GLU A 58 1.32 -29.33 2.92
C GLU A 58 1.36 -29.93 4.33
N GLU A 59 0.19 -30.28 4.85
CA GLU A 59 0.03 -30.96 6.14
C GLU A 59 -0.82 -32.21 5.94
N THR A 60 -0.28 -33.37 6.33
CA THR A 60 -1.00 -34.65 6.29
C THR A 60 -1.53 -34.97 7.67
N ASN A 61 -2.85 -35.11 7.77
CA ASN A 61 -3.48 -35.45 9.05
C ASN A 61 -3.35 -36.95 9.39
N GLU A 62 -3.76 -37.32 10.61
CA GLU A 62 -3.72 -38.71 11.12
C GLU A 62 -4.50 -39.71 10.25
N ARG A 63 -5.43 -39.24 9.41
CA ARG A 63 -6.21 -40.06 8.48
C ARG A 63 -5.53 -40.24 7.11
N GLY A 64 -4.30 -39.75 6.95
CA GLY A 64 -3.54 -39.81 5.70
C GLY A 64 -4.01 -38.81 4.64
N VAL A 65 -4.80 -37.79 5.00
CA VAL A 65 -5.28 -36.77 4.06
C VAL A 65 -4.35 -35.56 4.09
N THR A 66 -3.72 -35.28 2.95
CA THR A 66 -2.87 -34.10 2.73
C THR A 66 -3.71 -32.87 2.39
N ASN A 67 -3.48 -31.77 3.10
CA ASN A 67 -4.15 -30.49 2.89
C ASN A 67 -3.10 -29.39 2.68
N ILE A 68 -3.43 -28.38 1.87
CA ILE A 68 -2.60 -27.18 1.75
C ILE A 68 -3.06 -26.15 2.79
N VAL A 69 -2.15 -25.79 3.69
CA VAL A 69 -2.36 -24.86 4.81
C VAL A 69 -1.68 -23.54 4.50
N ALA A 70 -2.46 -22.45 4.56
CA ALA A 70 -1.95 -21.11 4.27
C ALA A 70 -1.17 -20.52 5.44
N ASP A 71 0.09 -20.16 5.21
CA ASP A 71 0.95 -19.46 6.17
C ASP A 71 0.82 -17.94 6.10
N PHE A 72 0.12 -17.46 5.06
CA PHE A 72 -0.06 -16.05 4.79
C PHE A 72 -1.55 -15.66 4.80
N ARG A 73 -1.86 -14.55 5.48
CA ARG A 73 -3.24 -14.05 5.61
C ARG A 73 -3.52 -12.94 4.60
N PHE A 74 -4.73 -12.89 4.06
CA PHE A 74 -5.10 -11.91 3.04
C PHE A 74 -4.87 -10.44 3.48
N HIS A 75 -5.21 -10.10 4.73
CA HIS A 75 -5.01 -8.74 5.25
C HIS A 75 -3.53 -8.34 5.37
N TRP A 76 -2.59 -9.30 5.31
CA TRP A 76 -1.16 -8.99 5.28
C TRP A 76 -0.73 -8.34 3.98
N LEU A 77 -1.46 -8.52 2.86
CA LEU A 77 -1.22 -7.74 1.63
C LEU A 77 -1.32 -6.24 1.89
N ARG A 78 -2.27 -5.81 2.72
CA ARG A 78 -2.42 -4.41 3.12
C ARG A 78 -1.24 -3.96 3.99
N HIS A 79 -0.77 -4.82 4.89
CA HIS A 79 0.43 -4.51 5.68
C HIS A 79 1.67 -4.39 4.79
N THR A 80 1.85 -5.28 3.81
CA THR A 80 2.92 -5.21 2.81
C THR A 80 2.86 -3.91 2.01
N ALA A 81 1.67 -3.51 1.52
CA ALA A 81 1.49 -2.26 0.80
C ALA A 81 1.89 -1.04 1.66
N ILE A 82 1.52 -1.02 2.94
CA ILE A 82 1.95 0.03 3.88
C ILE A 82 3.47 0.05 4.03
N SER A 83 4.09 -1.11 4.24
CA SER A 83 5.55 -1.20 4.37
C SER A 83 6.27 -0.72 3.12
N LEU A 84 5.78 -1.06 1.93
CA LEU A 84 6.36 -0.61 0.65
C LEU A 84 6.25 0.91 0.49
N MET A 85 5.08 1.49 0.80
CA MET A 85 4.92 2.95 0.74
C MET A 85 5.78 3.70 1.75
N ALA A 86 5.89 3.18 2.98
CA ALA A 86 6.75 3.75 4.01
C ALA A 86 8.22 3.72 3.57
N ARG A 87 8.69 2.58 3.04
CA ARG A 87 10.05 2.44 2.50
C ARG A 87 10.31 3.33 1.28
N ALA A 88 9.29 3.65 0.51
CA ALA A 88 9.37 4.62 -0.59
C ALA A 88 9.39 6.08 -0.11
N GLY A 89 9.35 6.33 1.20
CA GLY A 89 9.38 7.68 1.78
C GLY A 89 8.04 8.42 1.76
N MET A 90 6.93 7.72 1.53
CA MET A 90 5.61 8.35 1.55
C MET A 90 5.22 8.76 2.97
N LYS A 91 4.77 10.01 3.14
CA LYS A 91 4.39 10.53 4.47
C LYS A 91 3.30 9.68 5.13
N PRO A 92 3.38 9.39 6.44
CA PRO A 92 2.43 8.55 7.17
C PRO A 92 0.96 8.95 7.00
N GLU A 93 0.67 10.25 6.91
CA GLU A 93 -0.67 10.81 6.73
C GLU A 93 -1.24 10.42 5.36
N LEU A 94 -0.42 10.51 4.31
CA LEU A 94 -0.79 10.13 2.94
C LEU A 94 -1.01 8.62 2.82
N ILE A 95 -0.17 7.82 3.50
CA ILE A 95 -0.36 6.37 3.58
C ILE A 95 -1.70 6.05 4.25
N ALA A 96 -1.95 6.63 5.43
CA ALA A 96 -3.20 6.44 6.16
C ALA A 96 -4.41 6.82 5.32
N GLU A 97 -4.33 7.94 4.61
CA GLU A 97 -5.36 8.42 3.72
C GLU A 97 -5.68 7.41 2.61
N ARG A 98 -4.64 6.93 1.93
CA ARG A 98 -4.73 6.01 0.79
C ARG A 98 -5.30 4.66 1.19
N VAL A 99 -4.94 4.16 2.37
CA VAL A 99 -5.47 2.89 2.87
C VAL A 99 -6.84 3.08 3.54
N GLY A 100 -7.26 4.30 3.85
CA GLY A 100 -8.57 4.60 4.43
C GLY A 100 -8.62 4.56 5.96
N HIS A 101 -7.48 4.74 6.63
CA HIS A 101 -7.46 5.04 8.07
C HIS A 101 -7.88 6.49 8.30
N ARG A 102 -8.59 6.74 9.41
CA ARG A 102 -9.10 8.07 9.79
C ARG A 102 -8.31 8.73 10.93
N ASP A 103 -7.22 8.11 11.36
CA ASP A 103 -6.43 8.53 12.52
C ASP A 103 -5.21 9.39 12.14
N GLY A 104 -5.24 10.00 10.95
CA GLY A 104 -4.23 10.97 10.51
C GLY A 104 -2.80 10.45 10.48
N GLY A 105 -2.58 9.14 10.27
CA GLY A 105 -1.23 8.56 10.24
C GLY A 105 -0.76 7.94 11.56
N GLY A 106 -1.50 8.11 12.66
CA GLY A 106 -1.09 7.64 13.99
C GLY A 106 -0.78 6.14 14.04
N LEU A 107 -1.62 5.28 13.44
CA LEU A 107 -1.39 3.84 13.37
C LEU A 107 -0.16 3.50 12.52
N ILE A 108 0.05 4.23 11.43
CA ILE A 108 1.20 4.03 10.56
C ILE A 108 2.48 4.37 11.30
N TYR A 109 2.50 5.53 11.96
CA TYR A 109 3.63 5.98 12.77
C TYR A 109 3.95 4.96 13.88
N ARG A 110 2.94 4.51 14.65
CA ARG A 110 3.17 3.53 15.73
C ARG A 110 3.69 2.18 15.22
N ARG A 111 3.16 1.67 14.11
CA ARG A 111 3.44 0.31 13.63
C ARG A 111 4.65 0.22 12.71
N TYR A 112 4.96 1.28 11.95
CA TYR A 112 5.94 1.28 10.87
C TYR A 112 7.04 2.33 11.02
N ARG A 113 7.16 2.99 12.18
CA ARG A 113 8.20 4.00 12.47
C ARG A 113 9.59 3.61 11.98
N HIS A 114 9.97 2.34 12.20
CA HIS A 114 11.28 1.80 11.85
C HIS A 114 11.57 1.80 10.34
N LEU A 115 10.56 1.99 9.48
CA LEU A 115 10.70 2.07 8.03
C LEU A 115 10.91 3.50 7.51
N PHE A 116 10.85 4.51 8.39
CA PHE A 116 11.14 5.91 8.05
C PHE A 116 12.59 6.22 8.48
N PRO A 117 13.59 6.07 7.60
CA PRO A 117 14.99 6.25 7.96
C PRO A 117 15.27 7.68 8.43
N SER A 118 15.83 7.79 9.63
CA SER A 118 16.44 8.98 10.24
C SER A 118 15.77 10.34 9.92
N GLU A 119 14.45 10.43 10.09
CA GLU A 119 13.73 11.69 9.98
C GLU A 119 14.33 12.77 10.90
N ILE A 120 14.84 12.39 12.08
CA ILE A 120 15.33 13.36 13.07
C ILE A 120 16.60 14.08 12.59
N ARG A 121 17.65 13.37 12.16
CA ARG A 121 18.91 14.02 11.76
C ARG A 121 18.75 14.83 10.47
N ALA A 122 17.98 14.33 9.52
CA ALA A 122 17.66 15.07 8.30
C ALA A 122 16.77 16.29 8.58
N ALA A 123 15.81 16.17 9.51
CA ALA A 123 14.92 17.28 9.87
C ALA A 123 15.64 18.42 10.61
N VAL A 124 16.63 18.11 11.45
CA VAL A 124 17.45 19.15 12.10
C VAL A 124 18.21 19.95 11.04
N GLY A 125 18.82 19.29 10.04
CA GLY A 125 19.49 19.99 8.95
C GLY A 125 18.56 20.85 8.09
N LEU A 126 17.28 20.46 7.94
CA LEU A 126 16.27 21.30 7.27
C LEU A 126 15.98 22.59 8.07
N LEU A 127 15.96 22.50 9.40
CA LEU A 127 15.78 23.66 10.25
C LEU A 127 16.99 24.61 10.17
N ASP A 128 18.21 24.05 10.22
CA ASP A 128 19.44 24.83 10.05
C ASP A 128 19.47 25.56 8.70
N ALA A 129 19.07 24.89 7.63
CA ALA A 129 18.97 25.47 6.29
C ALA A 129 17.92 26.59 6.21
N PHE A 130 16.77 26.43 6.87
CA PHE A 130 15.72 27.45 6.89
C PHE A 130 16.15 28.70 7.66
N VAL A 131 16.79 28.54 8.82
CA VAL A 131 17.28 29.66 9.63
C VAL A 131 18.44 30.39 8.96
N SER A 132 19.28 29.65 8.22
CA SER A 132 20.46 30.21 7.53
C SER A 132 20.14 30.86 6.18
N ALA A 133 18.90 30.76 5.68
CA ALA A 133 18.49 31.41 4.45
C ALA A 133 18.47 32.94 4.65
N PRO A 134 19.17 33.74 3.82
CA PRO A 134 19.12 35.19 3.91
C PRO A 134 17.69 35.67 3.68
N ASN A 135 17.26 36.60 4.53
CA ASN A 135 15.94 37.21 4.45
C ASN A 135 15.93 38.19 3.24
N GLU A 136 15.66 37.69 2.03
CA GLU A 136 15.45 38.46 0.80
C GLU A 136 14.13 39.25 0.84
N ALA A 137 13.88 39.94 1.96
CA ALA A 137 12.72 40.81 2.17
C ALA A 137 13.20 42.03 2.95
N GLY A 138 13.96 42.90 2.28
CA GLY A 138 14.51 44.09 2.92
C GLY A 138 15.26 45.06 2.01
N THR A 139 14.94 45.16 0.72
CA THR A 139 15.53 46.19 -0.16
C THR A 139 14.51 46.70 -1.18
N ALA A 140 13.50 47.42 -0.70
CA ALA A 140 12.76 48.37 -1.54
C ALA A 140 12.00 49.38 -0.66
N ASP A 141 12.71 50.37 -0.10
CA ASP A 141 12.23 51.76 -0.19
C ASP A 141 13.34 52.74 0.21
N GLY A 142 13.47 53.84 -0.53
CA GLY A 142 14.49 54.85 -0.29
C GLY A 142 14.90 55.67 -1.52
N SER A 143 14.01 55.91 -2.47
CA SER A 143 14.17 57.00 -3.43
C SER A 143 13.63 58.28 -2.81
N GLY A 144 14.52 59.17 -2.38
CA GLY A 144 14.17 60.44 -1.76
C GLY A 144 15.38 61.37 -1.62
N GLN A 145 15.80 61.96 -2.73
CA GLN A 145 16.15 63.39 -2.88
C GLN A 145 16.55 63.71 -4.32
#